data_AF-A0A962RC30-F1
#
_entry.id   AF-A0A962RC30-F1
#
_cell.length_a   1.000
_cell.length_b   1.000
_cell.length_c   1.000
_cell.angle_alpha   90.00
_cell.angle_beta   90.00
_cell.angle_gamma   90.00
#
_symmetry.space_group_name_H-M   'P 1'
#
loop_
_entity.id
_entity.type
_entity.pdbx_description
1 polymer ?
#
loop_
_entity_poly.entity_id
_entity_poly.type
_entity_poly.pdbx_seq_one_letter_code
_entity_poly.pdbx_strand_id
1 'polypeptide(L)'
;MTLLWLSALLLGTVLGMVFATAWMWALNRFAPSDFWPQIRQLSAVILREDLLPELLCAYKSLAKAVLRYNLANLIGITLGLLPLLLVISIAGAPALARWESRADQPLIHPSGTNTPMPASAMATSRLVLCTSVIACTAYELLMFDTRPHDGEKNILIRPDTHDRNPLWPYLSDLEFGFYVSFMLGNVGFLIVRRLRPRKPTN
;
A
#
# COMPACT_ATOMS: atom_id res chain seq x y z
N MET A 1 -13.32 16.07 14.34
CA MET A 1 -12.72 15.48 13.12
C MET A 1 -11.32 16.01 12.80
N THR A 2 -11.07 17.32 12.86
CA THR A 2 -9.77 17.92 12.50
C THR A 2 -8.57 17.34 13.27
N LEU A 3 -8.68 17.15 14.59
CA LEU A 3 -7.61 16.55 15.40
C LEU A 3 -7.27 15.11 15.01
N LEU A 4 -8.28 14.30 14.66
CA LEU A 4 -8.08 12.91 14.22
C LEU A 4 -7.35 12.87 12.87
N TRP A 5 -7.77 13.72 11.94
CA TRP A 5 -7.09 13.91 10.66
C TRP A 5 -5.64 14.33 10.81
N LEU A 6 -5.37 15.35 11.63
CA LEU A 6 -4.00 15.79 11.91
C LEU A 6 -3.15 14.67 12.54
N SER A 7 -3.72 13.90 13.46
CA SER A 7 -3.03 12.78 14.07
C SER A 7 -2.72 11.67 13.06
N ALA A 8 -3.65 11.35 12.16
CA ALA A 8 -3.47 10.35 11.10
C ALA A 8 -2.38 10.78 10.10
N LEU A 9 -2.42 12.05 9.68
CA LEU A 9 -1.41 12.62 8.79
C LEU A 9 -0.03 12.56 9.43
N LEU A 10 0.11 13.05 10.66
CA LEU A 10 1.38 13.07 11.39
C LEU A 10 1.91 11.65 11.62
N LEU A 11 1.05 10.72 12.05
CA LEU A 11 1.41 9.32 12.28
C LEU A 11 1.87 8.66 10.97
N GLY A 12 1.13 8.83 9.88
CA GLY A 12 1.50 8.29 8.58
C GLY A 12 2.84 8.84 8.10
N THR A 13 3.08 10.15 8.22
CA THR A 13 4.37 10.77 7.88
C THR A 13 5.53 10.20 8.71
N VAL A 14 5.37 10.09 10.03
CA VAL A 14 6.38 9.52 10.92
C VAL A 14 6.68 8.07 10.55
N LEU A 15 5.64 7.24 10.36
CA LEU A 15 5.83 5.84 9.95
C LEU A 15 6.46 5.71 8.58
N GLY A 16 6.13 6.59 7.63
CA GLY A 16 6.77 6.66 6.32
C GLY A 16 8.26 6.96 6.42
N MET A 17 8.65 7.91 7.27
CA MET A 17 10.06 8.20 7.53
C MET A 17 10.80 7.03 8.21
N VAL A 18 10.15 6.37 9.17
CA VAL A 18 10.71 5.18 9.84
C VAL A 18 10.91 4.04 8.83
N PHE A 19 9.91 3.76 7.99
CA PHE A 19 10.01 2.78 6.90
C PHE A 19 11.20 3.12 6.00
N ALA A 20 11.28 4.35 5.49
CA ALA A 20 12.33 4.74 4.56
C ALA A 20 13.72 4.62 5.18
N THR A 21 13.84 4.95 6.48
CA THR A 21 15.08 4.81 7.24
C THR A 21 15.49 3.35 7.38
N ALA A 22 14.56 2.48 7.79
CA ALA A 22 14.80 1.05 7.97
C ALA A 22 15.11 0.35 6.64
N TRP A 23 14.34 0.64 5.59
CA TRP A 23 14.54 0.10 4.24
C TRP A 23 15.91 0.51 3.70
N MET A 24 16.27 1.79 3.81
CA MET A 24 17.58 2.24 3.37
C MET A 24 18.72 1.69 4.22
N TRP A 25 18.55 1.54 5.52
CA TRP A 25 19.55 0.90 6.39
C TRP A 25 19.80 -0.54 5.95
N ALA A 26 18.73 -1.31 5.73
CA ALA A 26 18.81 -2.69 5.25
C ALA A 26 19.47 -2.76 3.87
N LEU A 27 19.09 -1.88 2.94
CA LEU A 27 19.73 -1.80 1.63
C LEU A 27 21.23 -1.50 1.73
N ASN A 28 21.66 -0.53 2.53
CA ASN A 28 23.10 -0.23 2.66
C ASN A 28 23.87 -1.36 3.37
N ARG A 29 23.20 -2.15 4.22
CA ARG A 29 23.84 -3.22 4.99
C ARG A 29 23.92 -4.53 4.23
N PHE A 30 22.90 -4.88 3.46
CA PHE A 30 22.73 -6.19 2.84
C PHE A 30 22.81 -6.16 1.32
N ALA A 31 22.50 -5.04 0.66
CA ALA A 31 22.60 -4.95 -0.78
C ALA A 31 24.07 -4.71 -1.20
N PRO A 32 24.58 -5.44 -2.20
CA PRO A 32 25.91 -5.17 -2.74
C PRO A 32 25.99 -3.75 -3.32
N SER A 33 26.98 -2.96 -2.93
CA SER A 33 27.18 -1.59 -3.43
C SER A 33 27.53 -1.55 -4.92
N ASP A 34 28.04 -2.66 -5.43
CA ASP A 34 28.43 -2.91 -6.82
C ASP A 34 27.33 -3.55 -7.67
N PHE A 35 26.12 -3.74 -7.13
CA PHE A 35 25.02 -4.41 -7.85
C PHE A 35 24.76 -3.83 -9.24
N TRP A 36 24.58 -2.50 -9.36
CA TRP A 36 24.29 -1.86 -10.64
C TRP A 36 25.46 -1.92 -11.63
N PRO A 37 26.70 -1.58 -11.25
CA PRO A 37 27.87 -1.84 -12.08
C PRO A 37 27.98 -3.30 -12.54
N GLN A 38 27.76 -4.25 -11.62
CA GLN A 38 27.85 -5.69 -11.88
C GLN A 38 26.80 -6.15 -12.89
N ILE A 39 25.53 -5.72 -12.75
CA ILE A 39 24.49 -6.01 -13.74
C ILE A 39 24.85 -5.44 -15.12
N ARG A 40 25.35 -4.20 -15.18
CA ARG A 40 25.75 -3.59 -16.45
C ARG A 40 26.90 -4.36 -17.12
N GLN A 41 27.86 -4.82 -16.34
CA GLN A 41 28.97 -5.62 -16.85
C GLN A 41 28.51 -7.00 -17.32
N LEU A 42 27.71 -7.72 -16.51
CA LEU A 42 27.22 -9.06 -16.85
C LEU A 42 26.28 -9.05 -18.06
N SER A 43 25.41 -8.05 -18.18
CA SER A 43 24.56 -7.89 -19.37
C SER A 43 25.38 -7.60 -20.62
N ALA A 44 26.45 -6.80 -20.53
CA ALA A 44 27.34 -6.58 -21.66
C ALA A 44 28.08 -7.85 -22.10
N VAL A 45 28.46 -8.74 -21.17
CA VAL A 45 29.04 -10.05 -21.50
C VAL A 45 28.01 -10.95 -22.19
N ILE A 46 26.79 -11.05 -21.62
CA ILE A 46 25.71 -11.88 -22.18
C ILE A 46 25.35 -11.46 -23.62
N LEU A 47 25.43 -10.16 -23.94
CA LEU A 47 25.12 -9.64 -25.27
C LEU A 47 26.26 -9.81 -26.30
N ARG A 48 27.49 -10.12 -25.86
CA ARG A 48 28.67 -10.20 -26.73
C ARG A 48 29.18 -11.62 -26.93
N GLU A 49 28.90 -12.52 -25.98
CA GLU A 49 29.53 -13.82 -25.93
C GLU A 49 28.66 -14.90 -26.58
N ASP A 50 29.17 -15.55 -27.62
CA ASP A 50 28.49 -16.65 -28.32
C ASP A 50 28.82 -18.02 -27.68
N LEU A 51 29.86 -18.07 -26.84
CA LEU A 51 30.30 -19.31 -26.19
C LEU A 51 29.37 -19.69 -25.03
N LEU A 52 28.65 -20.79 -25.20
CA LEU A 52 27.72 -21.36 -24.22
C LEU A 52 28.27 -21.47 -22.78
N PRO A 53 29.51 -21.95 -22.50
CA PRO A 53 29.98 -22.10 -21.12
C PRO A 53 30.20 -20.75 -20.41
N GLU A 54 30.70 -19.74 -21.12
CA GLU A 54 30.93 -18.40 -20.56
C GLU A 54 29.61 -17.67 -20.31
N LEU A 55 28.67 -17.83 -21.26
CA LEU A 55 27.31 -17.34 -21.14
C LEU A 55 26.60 -17.90 -19.88
N LEU A 56 26.67 -19.22 -19.66
CA LEU A 56 26.09 -19.87 -18.47
C LEU A 56 26.72 -19.36 -17.17
N CYS A 57 28.04 -19.09 -17.16
CA CYS A 57 28.73 -18.52 -16.01
C CYS A 57 28.26 -17.08 -15.71
N ALA A 58 28.08 -16.27 -16.75
CA ALA A 58 27.54 -14.92 -16.65
C ALA A 58 26.09 -14.93 -16.13
N TYR A 59 25.22 -15.81 -16.63
CA TYR A 59 23.86 -15.97 -16.14
C TYR A 59 23.79 -16.40 -14.68
N LYS A 60 24.61 -17.38 -14.27
CA LYS A 60 24.68 -17.80 -12.86
C LYS A 60 25.09 -16.66 -11.94
N SER A 61 26.08 -15.87 -12.37
CA SER A 61 26.54 -14.69 -11.64
C SER A 61 25.45 -13.62 -11.55
N LEU A 62 24.74 -13.38 -12.66
CA LEU A 62 23.62 -12.43 -12.72
C LEU A 62 22.47 -12.86 -11.79
N ALA A 63 22.06 -14.12 -11.85
CA ALA A 63 21.02 -14.68 -11.00
C ALA A 63 21.38 -14.54 -9.51
N LYS A 64 22.63 -14.81 -9.14
CA LYS A 64 23.12 -14.64 -7.77
C LYS A 64 23.09 -13.18 -7.31
N ALA A 65 23.50 -12.24 -8.17
CA ALA A 65 23.47 -10.81 -7.88
C ALA A 65 22.03 -10.31 -7.68
N VAL A 66 21.14 -10.68 -8.60
CA VAL A 66 19.70 -10.36 -8.53
C VAL A 66 19.06 -10.95 -7.28
N LEU A 67 19.34 -12.22 -6.95
CA LEU A 67 18.78 -12.87 -5.77
C LEU A 67 19.22 -12.16 -4.48
N ARG A 68 20.51 -11.82 -4.35
CA ARG A 68 21.02 -11.09 -3.18
C ARG A 68 20.38 -9.72 -3.03
N TYR A 69 20.25 -8.99 -4.14
CA TYR A 69 19.61 -7.67 -4.13
C TYR A 69 18.12 -7.74 -3.76
N ASN A 70 17.40 -8.73 -4.30
CA ASN A 70 15.99 -8.95 -3.95
C ASN A 70 15.83 -9.37 -2.49
N LEU A 71 16.71 -10.24 -1.96
CA LEU A 71 16.68 -10.64 -0.56
C LEU A 71 16.93 -9.43 0.37
N ALA A 72 17.88 -8.57 0.03
CA ALA A 72 18.14 -7.34 0.76
C ALA A 72 16.92 -6.38 0.74
N ASN A 73 16.25 -6.25 -0.42
CA ASN A 73 15.00 -5.49 -0.53
C ASN A 73 13.89 -6.10 0.31
N LEU A 74 13.69 -7.42 0.25
CA LEU A 74 12.68 -8.12 1.03
C LEU A 74 12.89 -7.90 2.53
N ILE A 75 14.13 -8.06 3.01
CA ILE A 75 14.49 -7.78 4.40
C ILE A 75 14.16 -6.33 4.76
N GLY A 76 14.54 -5.37 3.91
CA GLY A 76 14.28 -3.96 4.15
C GLY A 76 12.79 -3.60 4.15
N ILE A 77 11.99 -4.21 3.27
CA ILE A 77 10.53 -4.05 3.24
C ILE A 77 9.92 -4.65 4.52
N THR A 78 10.30 -5.88 4.88
CA THR A 78 9.79 -6.53 6.09
C THR A 78 10.11 -5.73 7.35
N LEU A 79 11.36 -5.27 7.50
CA LEU A 79 11.77 -4.44 8.63
C LEU A 79 11.09 -3.05 8.61
N GLY A 80 10.94 -2.46 7.43
CA GLY A 80 10.29 -1.16 7.27
C GLY A 80 8.78 -1.20 7.52
N LEU A 81 8.09 -2.29 7.16
CA LEU A 81 6.66 -2.47 7.37
C LEU A 81 6.33 -2.92 8.80
N LEU A 82 7.28 -3.49 9.53
CA LEU A 82 7.04 -3.99 10.88
C LEU A 82 6.41 -2.94 11.82
N PRO A 83 6.86 -1.67 11.88
CA PRO A 83 6.22 -0.64 12.70
C PRO A 83 4.78 -0.35 12.26
N LEU A 84 4.53 -0.32 10.95
CA LEU A 84 3.18 -0.13 10.41
C LEU A 84 2.25 -1.27 10.82
N LEU A 85 2.70 -2.52 10.63
CA LEU A 85 1.94 -3.70 11.04
C LEU A 85 1.66 -3.71 12.53
N LEU A 86 2.62 -3.30 13.35
CA LEU A 86 2.49 -3.23 14.80
C LEU A 86 1.48 -2.14 15.22
N VAL A 87 1.52 -0.96 14.58
CA VAL A 87 0.52 0.10 14.81
C VAL A 87 -0.88 -0.37 14.41
N ILE A 88 -1.03 -1.00 13.24
CA ILE A 88 -2.33 -1.53 12.80
C ILE A 88 -2.84 -2.62 13.76
N SER A 89 -1.94 -3.51 14.21
CA SER A 89 -2.33 -4.62 15.10
C SER A 89 -2.74 -4.14 16.49
N ILE A 90 -2.04 -3.15 17.04
CA ILE A 90 -2.29 -2.64 18.40
C ILE A 90 -3.43 -1.61 18.41
N ALA A 91 -3.38 -0.64 17.49
CA ALA A 91 -4.30 0.49 17.48
C ALA A 91 -5.45 0.34 16.47
N GLY A 92 -5.27 -0.45 15.41
CA GLY A 92 -6.26 -0.62 14.36
C GLY A 92 -7.53 -1.30 14.86
N ALA A 93 -7.43 -2.46 15.50
CA ALA A 93 -8.59 -3.18 16.03
C ALA A 93 -9.47 -2.33 17.00
N PRO A 94 -8.92 -1.67 18.04
CA PRO A 94 -9.74 -0.83 18.93
C PRO A 94 -10.25 0.45 18.25
N ALA A 95 -9.47 1.04 17.33
CA ALA A 95 -9.93 2.20 16.58
C ALA A 95 -11.10 1.84 15.63
N LEU A 96 -11.00 0.70 14.94
CA LEU A 96 -12.04 0.17 14.07
C LEU A 96 -13.28 -0.18 14.87
N ALA A 97 -13.18 -0.91 15.99
CA ALA A 97 -14.34 -1.23 16.83
C ALA A 97 -15.04 0.03 17.37
N ARG A 98 -14.26 1.05 17.75
CA ARG A 98 -14.81 2.34 18.20
C ARG A 98 -15.43 3.16 17.07
N TRP A 99 -14.93 3.00 15.85
CA TRP A 99 -15.49 3.62 14.66
C TRP A 99 -16.78 2.92 14.22
N GLU A 100 -16.77 1.59 14.12
CA GLU A 100 -17.92 0.74 13.77
C GLU A 100 -19.09 0.93 14.75
N SER A 101 -18.82 1.04 16.05
CA SER A 101 -19.87 1.33 17.04
C SER A 101 -20.52 2.71 16.91
N ARG A 102 -19.95 3.62 16.11
CA ARG A 102 -20.45 4.98 15.87
C ARG A 102 -20.88 5.21 14.43
N ALA A 103 -20.47 4.35 13.52
CA ALA A 103 -20.88 4.43 12.13
C ALA A 103 -22.36 4.05 12.06
N ASP A 104 -23.19 4.98 11.59
CA ASP A 104 -24.56 4.66 11.23
C ASP A 104 -24.51 3.51 10.22
N GLN A 105 -25.17 2.39 10.54
CA GLN A 105 -25.14 1.22 9.68
C GLN A 105 -25.67 1.62 8.30
N PRO A 106 -24.96 1.26 7.21
CA PRO A 106 -25.42 1.59 5.87
C PRO A 106 -26.80 0.97 5.66
N LEU A 107 -27.82 1.83 5.55
CA LEU A 107 -29.18 1.44 5.22
C LEU A 107 -29.26 1.33 3.70
N ILE A 108 -29.18 0.10 3.18
CA ILE A 108 -29.52 -0.15 1.78
C ILE A 108 -31.05 -0.29 1.73
N HIS A 109 -31.69 0.62 1.01
CA HIS A 109 -33.08 0.45 0.61
C HIS A 109 -33.11 -0.39 -0.66
N PRO A 110 -33.52 -1.67 -0.61
CA PRO A 110 -33.79 -2.43 -1.83
C PRO A 110 -34.83 -1.67 -2.67
N SER A 111 -34.52 -1.50 -3.96
CA SER A 111 -35.45 -0.81 -4.84
C SER A 111 -36.75 -1.57 -4.99
N GLY A 112 -37.85 -0.98 -4.51
CA GLY A 112 -39.21 -1.52 -4.64
C GLY A 112 -39.79 -2.15 -3.38
N THR A 113 -39.03 -2.25 -2.28
CA THR A 113 -39.57 -2.73 -0.99
C THR A 113 -39.38 -1.66 0.09
N ASN A 114 -40.50 -1.22 0.67
CA ASN A 114 -40.50 -0.30 1.83
C ASN A 114 -39.94 -0.95 3.11
N THR A 115 -39.56 -2.22 3.04
CA THR A 115 -39.01 -2.98 4.15
C THR A 115 -37.49 -2.81 4.16
N PRO A 116 -36.91 -2.12 5.16
CA PRO A 116 -35.47 -2.07 5.33
C PRO A 116 -34.93 -3.50 5.50
N MET A 117 -33.93 -3.85 4.70
CA MET A 117 -33.26 -5.13 4.83
C MET A 117 -32.39 -5.08 6.09
N PRO A 118 -32.49 -6.07 7.01
CA PRO A 118 -31.77 -6.03 8.27
C PRO A 118 -30.26 -6.06 8.01
N ALA A 119 -29.51 -5.16 8.64
CA ALA A 119 -28.06 -4.99 8.44
C ALA A 119 -27.24 -6.27 8.68
N SER A 120 -27.75 -7.20 9.49
CA SER A 120 -27.15 -8.51 9.72
C SER A 120 -27.11 -9.41 8.46
N ALA A 121 -27.99 -9.19 7.49
CA ALA A 121 -27.99 -9.92 6.21
C ALA A 121 -26.98 -9.36 5.20
N MET A 122 -26.46 -8.14 5.41
CA MET A 122 -25.46 -7.50 4.54
C MET A 122 -24.03 -7.64 5.02
N ALA A 123 -23.80 -7.74 6.34
CA ALA A 123 -22.46 -7.93 6.89
C ALA A 123 -21.75 -9.19 6.35
N THR A 124 -22.51 -10.13 5.79
CA THR A 124 -22.01 -11.35 5.13
C THR A 124 -21.90 -11.23 3.60
N SER A 125 -22.49 -10.23 2.95
CA SER A 125 -22.41 -10.08 1.49
C SER A 125 -21.34 -9.08 1.09
N ARG A 126 -20.24 -9.54 0.50
CA ARG A 126 -19.19 -8.70 -0.09
C ARG A 126 -19.60 -8.13 -1.46
N LEU A 127 -20.88 -7.80 -1.63
CA LEU A 127 -21.43 -7.33 -2.90
C LEU A 127 -21.19 -5.82 -3.06
N VAL A 128 -20.61 -5.43 -4.18
CA VAL A 128 -20.21 -4.06 -4.51
C VAL A 128 -20.86 -3.63 -5.82
N LEU A 129 -21.57 -2.52 -5.78
CA LEU A 129 -22.09 -1.86 -6.99
C LEU A 129 -21.07 -0.84 -7.47
N CYS A 130 -20.65 -0.96 -8.73
CA CYS A 130 -19.61 -0.12 -9.31
C CYS A 130 -20.12 0.63 -10.55
N THR A 131 -19.74 1.91 -10.65
CA THR A 131 -20.21 2.85 -11.69
C THR A 131 -19.33 2.88 -12.94
N SER A 132 -18.16 2.23 -12.88
CA SER A 132 -17.25 2.11 -14.03
C SER A 132 -16.50 0.77 -13.98
N VAL A 133 -16.07 0.30 -15.15
CA VAL A 133 -15.29 -0.94 -15.29
C VAL A 133 -14.02 -0.90 -14.43
N ILE A 134 -13.33 0.24 -14.41
CA ILE A 134 -12.10 0.42 -13.62
C ILE A 134 -12.38 0.26 -12.12
N ALA A 135 -13.48 0.84 -11.63
CA ALA A 135 -13.87 0.68 -10.23
C ALA A 135 -14.24 -0.78 -9.92
N CYS A 136 -14.99 -1.46 -10.80
CA CYS A 136 -15.32 -2.88 -10.62
C CYS A 136 -14.05 -3.72 -10.53
N THR A 137 -13.13 -3.59 -11.48
CA THR A 137 -11.88 -4.36 -11.48
C THR A 137 -11.04 -4.10 -10.23
N ALA A 138 -10.99 -2.86 -9.75
CA ALA A 138 -10.28 -2.55 -8.50
C ALA A 138 -10.90 -3.26 -7.29
N TYR A 139 -12.23 -3.37 -7.21
CA TYR A 139 -12.92 -4.08 -6.13
C TYR A 139 -12.83 -5.60 -6.24
N GLU A 140 -12.86 -6.16 -7.46
CA GLU A 140 -12.63 -7.59 -7.67
C GLU A 140 -11.23 -8.02 -7.22
N LEU A 141 -10.20 -7.20 -7.48
CA LEU A 141 -8.84 -7.45 -6.99
C LEU A 141 -8.74 -7.48 -5.46
N LEU A 142 -9.68 -6.84 -4.76
CA LEU A 142 -9.81 -6.85 -3.31
C LEU A 142 -10.74 -7.96 -2.79
N MET A 143 -11.13 -8.92 -3.65
CA MET A 143 -11.98 -10.07 -3.33
C MET A 143 -13.43 -9.71 -2.94
N PHE A 144 -13.96 -8.66 -3.59
CA PHE A 144 -15.39 -8.32 -3.53
C PHE A 144 -16.13 -8.85 -4.76
N ASP A 145 -17.39 -9.23 -4.57
CA ASP A 145 -18.29 -9.55 -5.67
C ASP A 145 -18.78 -8.24 -6.28
N THR A 146 -18.41 -7.95 -7.53
CA THR A 146 -18.83 -6.70 -8.16
C THR A 146 -19.98 -6.89 -9.12
N ARG A 147 -20.88 -5.92 -9.18
CA ARG A 147 -21.92 -5.84 -10.20
C ARG A 147 -21.92 -4.46 -10.85
N PRO A 148 -22.00 -4.40 -12.20
CA PRO A 148 -22.19 -3.14 -12.88
C PRO A 148 -23.50 -2.50 -12.41
N HIS A 149 -23.46 -1.20 -12.19
CA HIS A 149 -24.64 -0.43 -11.81
C HIS A 149 -25.58 -0.27 -13.01
N ASP A 150 -26.38 -1.31 -13.31
CA ASP A 150 -27.30 -1.39 -14.47
C ASP A 150 -28.57 -0.52 -14.33
N GLY A 151 -28.49 0.61 -13.63
CA GLY A 151 -29.63 1.52 -13.44
C GLY A 151 -30.70 1.04 -12.47
N GLU A 152 -30.56 -0.14 -11.86
CA GLU A 152 -31.35 -0.55 -10.70
C GLU A 152 -30.95 0.30 -9.48
N LYS A 153 -31.95 1.00 -8.93
CA LYS A 153 -31.85 1.97 -7.83
C LYS A 153 -31.58 1.29 -6.47
N ASN A 154 -30.59 0.42 -6.37
CA ASN A 154 -30.00 0.11 -5.06
C ASN A 154 -29.07 1.28 -4.72
N ILE A 155 -29.64 2.32 -4.13
CA ILE A 155 -28.89 3.49 -3.69
C ILE A 155 -28.14 3.06 -2.45
N LEU A 156 -26.81 2.92 -2.57
CA LEU A 156 -25.95 2.87 -1.40
C LEU A 156 -26.02 4.28 -0.79
N ILE A 157 -26.88 4.47 0.21
CA ILE A 157 -26.98 5.74 0.91
C ILE A 157 -25.71 5.85 1.73
N ARG A 158 -24.83 6.76 1.31
CA ARG A 158 -23.70 7.21 2.10
C ARG A 158 -24.27 7.72 3.43
N PRO A 159 -23.97 7.11 4.59
CA PRO A 159 -24.39 7.69 5.86
C PRO A 159 -23.78 9.09 5.90
N ASP A 160 -24.66 10.08 5.97
CA ASP A 160 -24.34 11.49 5.75
C ASP A 160 -23.51 12.02 6.92
N THR A 161 -22.22 11.68 6.97
CA THR A 161 -21.27 12.32 7.87
C THR A 161 -19.88 12.42 7.23
N HIS A 162 -19.71 13.44 6.37
CA HIS A 162 -18.43 14.13 6.13
C HIS A 162 -17.28 13.39 5.39
N ASP A 163 -17.42 12.13 4.98
CA ASP A 163 -16.38 11.41 4.23
C ASP A 163 -16.34 11.90 2.76
N ARG A 164 -15.25 12.54 2.32
CA ARG A 164 -15.09 13.08 0.95
C ARG A 164 -14.26 12.18 0.04
N ASN A 165 -13.71 11.09 0.57
CA ASN A 165 -12.85 10.17 -0.17
C ASN A 165 -13.62 9.52 -1.34
N PRO A 166 -13.06 9.54 -2.57
CA PRO A 166 -13.60 8.76 -3.69
C PRO A 166 -13.52 7.24 -3.50
N LEU A 167 -12.69 6.75 -2.55
CA LEU A 167 -12.51 5.33 -2.25
C LEU A 167 -13.43 4.80 -1.14
N TRP A 168 -14.36 5.62 -0.64
CA TRP A 168 -15.43 5.16 0.26
C TRP A 168 -16.36 4.16 -0.46
N PRO A 169 -16.90 3.11 0.18
CA PRO A 169 -16.78 2.72 1.60
C PRO A 169 -15.50 1.94 2.00
N TYR A 170 -14.56 1.72 1.08
CA TYR A 170 -13.44 0.78 1.26
C TYR A 170 -12.25 1.40 1.97
N LEU A 171 -12.12 2.71 1.85
CA LEU A 171 -11.09 3.49 2.49
C LEU A 171 -11.73 4.71 3.11
N SER A 172 -11.66 4.83 4.42
CA SER A 172 -12.06 6.06 5.08
C SER A 172 -11.13 7.20 4.67
N ASP A 173 -11.63 8.43 4.69
CA ASP A 173 -10.86 9.66 4.57
C ASP A 173 -9.55 9.64 5.42
N LEU A 174 -9.63 9.07 6.62
CA LEU A 174 -8.52 8.98 7.57
C LEU A 174 -7.45 7.98 7.12
N GLU A 175 -7.86 6.82 6.61
CA GLU A 175 -6.93 5.82 6.03
C GLU A 175 -6.27 6.39 4.78
N PHE A 176 -7.03 7.05 3.90
CA PHE A 176 -6.46 7.69 2.72
C PHE A 176 -5.43 8.76 3.09
N GLY A 177 -5.77 9.65 4.04
CA GLY A 177 -4.85 10.64 4.56
C GLY A 177 -3.57 10.01 5.12
N PHE A 178 -3.71 8.93 5.89
CA PHE A 178 -2.60 8.16 6.42
C PHE A 178 -1.70 7.56 5.32
N TYR A 179 -2.28 6.92 4.29
CA TYR A 179 -1.50 6.35 3.19
C TYR A 179 -0.77 7.40 2.38
N VAL A 180 -1.44 8.52 2.05
CA VAL A 180 -0.83 9.63 1.34
C VAL A 180 0.32 10.23 2.15
N SER A 181 0.11 10.47 3.45
CA SER A 181 1.15 11.05 4.31
C SER A 181 2.32 10.08 4.55
N PHE A 182 2.07 8.77 4.59
CA PHE A 182 3.09 7.73 4.59
C PHE A 182 3.95 7.79 3.33
N MET A 183 3.33 7.86 2.14
CA MET A 183 4.06 8.00 0.87
C MET A 183 4.86 9.31 0.81
N LEU A 184 4.29 10.42 1.27
CA LEU A 184 4.99 11.70 1.33
C LEU A 184 6.17 11.67 2.31
N GLY A 185 6.02 11.02 3.46
CA GLY A 185 7.12 10.82 4.42
C GLY A 185 8.29 10.05 3.82
N ASN A 186 7.99 9.01 3.05
CA ASN A 186 8.99 8.24 2.29
C ASN A 186 9.75 9.12 1.29
N VAL A 187 9.02 9.82 0.42
CA VAL A 187 9.60 10.69 -0.61
C VAL A 187 10.41 11.83 0.03
N GLY A 188 9.87 12.48 1.05
CA GLY A 188 10.53 13.56 1.78
C GLY A 188 11.84 13.12 2.40
N PHE A 189 11.88 11.95 3.04
CA PHE A 189 13.11 11.38 3.59
C PHE A 189 14.17 11.16 2.51
N LEU A 190 13.80 10.59 1.36
CA LEU A 190 14.72 10.35 0.25
C LEU A 190 15.28 11.66 -0.33
N ILE A 191 14.45 12.70 -0.46
CA ILE A 191 14.88 14.03 -0.92
C ILE A 191 15.87 14.64 0.07
N VAL A 192 15.54 14.70 1.37
CA VAL A 192 16.42 15.26 2.40
C VAL A 192 17.76 14.53 2.43
N ARG A 193 17.74 13.20 2.32
CA ARG A 193 18.96 12.39 2.27
C ARG A 193 19.80 12.71 1.03
N ARG A 194 19.19 12.93 -0.13
CA ARG A 194 19.87 13.29 -1.38
C ARG A 194 20.50 14.69 -1.31
N LEU A 195 19.85 15.62 -0.62
CA LEU A 195 20.33 17.00 -0.45
C LEU A 195 21.42 17.14 0.62
N ARG A 196 21.56 16.16 1.53
CA ARG A 196 22.56 16.23 2.60
C ARG A 196 23.97 16.14 1.99
N PRO A 197 24.83 17.16 2.16
CA PRO A 197 26.20 17.10 1.65
C PRO A 197 26.92 15.90 2.28
N ARG A 198 27.57 15.08 1.43
CA ARG A 198 28.43 14.01 1.92
C ARG A 198 29.55 14.66 2.71
N LYS A 199 29.64 14.36 4.01
CA LYS A 199 30.83 14.71 4.79
C LYS A 199 32.04 14.07 4.08
N PRO A 200 33.11 14.83 3.78
CA PRO A 200 34.33 14.23 3.27
C PRO A 200 34.82 13.23 4.32
N THR A 201 34.97 11.98 3.92
CA THR A 201 35.66 10.96 4.70
C THR A 201 37.15 11.28 4.61
N ASN A 202 37.69 11.87 5.69
CA ASN A 202 39.14 11.99 5.90
C ASN A 202 39.74 10.63 6.25
#